data_AF-A0A1Y4LXS7-F1
#
_entry.id   AF-A0A1Y4LXS7-F1
#
_cell.length_a   1.000
_cell.length_b   1.000
_cell.length_c   1.000
_cell.angle_alpha   90.00
_cell.angle_beta   90.00
_cell.angle_gamma   90.00
#
_symmetry.space_group_name_H-M   'P 1'
#
loop_
_entity.id
_entity.type
_entity.pdbx_description
1 polymer ?
#
loop_
_entity_poly.entity_id
_entity_poly.type
_entity_poly.pdbx_seq_one_letter_code
_entity_poly.pdbx_strand_id
1 'polypeptide(L)'
;GGTVSPAGTTAVTEGESFTLTITPDAYYHVESVVVNGETVTVTDNTYTLDSVTSETTIEVTFAPDVTRDDLQALVDAADGKVGEWYTSGWDAYAKAIADATELLKEENPSVSALGEAKTAIETALAALVEREQYTTEDPFYFPNEKGVSVTLEAEFAQLHNVELASDGQWALCVAEADWASHGEFINCLNQQDTISFPYEAKTAGTYTVTATYRSGDTNNSLAWSEPDGKIASGTVSAGAGDSATQTHTVTFEIEITEAGAGTLVFTGPDKKSPQLDKLVIELKEAAEPQPEEYTVTVNTQGEGTATAEPTTATAGTTVTLTQAAAEGWHFVEWQSETVTVTDNTFVMPEGNVTVTALFEKDETPEPGDVNKTLLEKTVKYADTLSTEGVTDTAKKAFEDALANAKTVLADADATQDEVNAAWNQLLEGIWGLGLTQGDKELLNLTIERAEDMMANADKYMPDHWQDLEDALDAAKKVAEDGDAMQEDVDKAAGDLLNAILAQRYKADKSILEGLLAEAETVDTTGASEVAVATFRTALATARAVMADATLSEDDQAKVDEAAAALKAAMDGLTAGGAPETTDKPEASEKPETTDKPQATEKPAEKPAQTGDSAQLMLYVAALGAAVVA
;
A
#
# COMPACT_ATOMS: atom_id res chain seq x y z
N GLY A 1 -24.63 2.25 60.51
CA GLY A 1 -24.86 2.77 59.16
C GLY A 1 -25.53 4.13 59.18
N GLY A 2 -26.16 4.55 60.27
CA GLY A 2 -26.72 5.87 60.41
C GLY A 2 -27.70 5.96 61.57
N THR A 3 -28.36 7.11 61.65
CA THR A 3 -29.41 7.41 62.63
C THR A 3 -30.64 8.00 61.94
N VAL A 4 -31.79 7.87 62.58
CA VAL A 4 -33.05 8.49 62.14
C VAL A 4 -33.63 9.32 63.28
N SER A 5 -34.26 10.45 62.96
CA SER A 5 -34.80 11.38 63.94
C SER A 5 -36.20 11.87 63.53
N PRO A 6 -37.22 11.74 64.39
CA PRO A 6 -37.19 11.12 65.72
C PRO A 6 -37.06 9.59 65.66
N ALA A 7 -36.34 9.00 66.61
CA ALA A 7 -36.11 7.55 66.68
C ALA A 7 -37.17 6.82 67.54
N GLY A 8 -37.56 5.61 67.14
CA GLY A 8 -38.48 4.76 67.88
C GLY A 8 -39.97 5.15 67.73
N THR A 9 -40.83 4.59 68.55
CA THR A 9 -42.28 4.84 68.50
C THR A 9 -42.59 6.29 68.86
N THR A 10 -43.12 7.05 67.90
CA THR A 10 -43.54 8.45 68.08
C THR A 10 -45.06 8.56 67.94
N ALA A 11 -45.72 9.18 68.92
CA ALA A 11 -47.16 9.45 68.83
C ALA A 11 -47.40 10.71 67.96
N VAL A 12 -48.26 10.58 66.95
CA VAL A 12 -48.66 11.66 66.04
C VAL A 12 -50.17 11.81 66.13
N THR A 13 -50.69 13.04 66.15
CA THR A 13 -52.14 13.28 66.16
C THR A 13 -52.72 12.85 64.82
N GLU A 14 -53.86 12.15 64.84
CA GLU A 14 -54.53 11.71 63.61
C GLU A 14 -54.77 12.91 62.65
N GLY A 15 -54.30 12.77 61.41
CA GLY A 15 -54.39 13.80 60.36
C GLY A 15 -53.23 14.81 60.32
N GLU A 16 -52.30 14.78 61.28
CA GLU A 16 -51.05 15.57 61.22
C GLU A 16 -49.99 14.87 60.34
N SER A 17 -49.05 15.65 59.81
CA SER A 17 -47.92 15.12 59.03
C SER A 17 -46.74 14.80 59.94
N PHE A 18 -45.95 13.80 59.56
CA PHE A 18 -44.77 13.37 60.31
C PHE A 18 -43.55 13.38 59.40
N THR A 19 -42.48 14.05 59.82
CA THR A 19 -41.22 14.12 59.06
C THR A 19 -40.11 13.39 59.79
N LEU A 20 -39.44 12.49 59.07
CA LEU A 20 -38.24 11.78 59.48
C LEU A 20 -37.01 12.44 58.83
N THR A 21 -35.99 12.74 59.63
CA THR A 21 -34.65 13.10 59.15
C THR A 21 -33.73 11.90 59.30
N ILE A 22 -32.97 11.60 58.25
CA ILE A 22 -32.04 10.48 58.18
C ILE A 22 -30.62 11.05 58.17
N THR A 23 -29.71 10.46 58.92
CA THR A 23 -28.30 10.88 58.96
C THR A 23 -27.42 9.65 58.86
N PRO A 24 -26.92 9.33 57.66
CA PRO A 24 -25.96 8.23 57.49
C PRO A 24 -24.70 8.46 58.33
N ASP A 25 -24.10 7.37 58.81
CA ASP A 25 -22.77 7.41 59.43
C ASP A 25 -21.72 7.73 58.34
N ALA A 26 -20.51 8.16 58.74
CA ALA A 26 -19.42 8.34 57.78
C ALA A 26 -19.14 7.02 57.03
N TYR A 27 -18.97 7.09 55.71
CA TYR A 27 -18.81 5.94 54.81
C TYR A 27 -20.04 5.03 54.67
N TYR A 28 -21.23 5.60 54.88
CA TYR A 28 -22.51 4.93 54.62
C TYR A 28 -23.46 5.87 53.88
N HIS A 29 -24.37 5.29 53.10
CA HIS A 29 -25.51 5.97 52.49
C HIS A 29 -26.83 5.28 52.85
N VAL A 30 -27.95 5.94 52.55
CA VAL A 30 -29.28 5.34 52.69
C VAL A 30 -29.51 4.40 51.51
N GLU A 31 -29.59 3.10 51.79
CA GLU A 31 -29.85 2.05 50.79
C GLU A 31 -31.34 2.02 50.42
N SER A 32 -32.22 2.01 51.43
CA SER A 32 -33.66 1.99 51.21
C SER A 32 -34.42 2.55 52.40
N VAL A 33 -35.59 3.10 52.11
CA VAL A 33 -36.60 3.43 53.11
C VAL A 33 -37.88 2.71 52.75
N VAL A 34 -38.44 1.97 53.70
CA VAL A 34 -39.63 1.15 53.53
C VAL A 34 -40.69 1.63 54.49
N VAL A 35 -41.89 1.93 53.98
CA VAL A 35 -43.03 2.41 54.74
C VAL A 35 -44.15 1.38 54.62
N ASN A 36 -44.56 0.78 55.74
CA ASN A 36 -45.57 -0.28 55.78
C ASN A 36 -45.30 -1.45 54.82
N GLY A 37 -44.02 -1.76 54.57
CA GLY A 37 -43.59 -2.81 53.65
C GLY A 37 -43.43 -2.37 52.20
N GLU A 38 -43.70 -1.11 51.85
CA GLU A 38 -43.50 -0.56 50.50
C GLU A 38 -42.29 0.39 50.46
N THR A 39 -41.39 0.21 49.49
CA THR A 39 -40.22 1.08 49.31
C THR A 39 -40.63 2.46 48.83
N VAL A 40 -40.08 3.51 49.45
CA VAL A 40 -40.33 4.91 49.12
C VAL A 40 -39.05 5.65 48.76
N THR A 41 -39.15 6.66 47.89
CA THR A 41 -38.03 7.55 47.56
C THR A 41 -37.91 8.65 48.60
N VAL A 42 -36.68 8.90 49.06
CA VAL A 42 -36.34 9.95 50.01
C VAL A 42 -35.56 11.04 49.30
N THR A 43 -35.86 12.31 49.59
CA THR A 43 -35.13 13.47 49.05
C THR A 43 -34.49 14.23 50.21
N ASP A 44 -33.25 14.68 50.02
CA ASP A 44 -32.49 15.46 51.03
C ASP A 44 -32.37 14.77 52.40
N ASN A 45 -32.29 13.42 52.42
CA ASN A 45 -32.30 12.61 53.63
C ASN A 45 -33.50 12.91 54.56
N THR A 46 -34.63 13.34 53.99
CA THR A 46 -35.87 13.60 54.71
C THR A 46 -37.04 12.88 54.06
N TYR A 47 -37.91 12.30 54.87
CA TYR A 47 -39.14 11.66 54.40
C TYR A 47 -40.32 12.18 55.20
N THR A 48 -41.37 12.62 54.51
CA THR A 48 -42.59 13.15 55.15
C THR A 48 -43.78 12.27 54.83
N LEU A 49 -44.45 11.79 55.88
CA LEU A 49 -45.76 11.19 55.84
C LEU A 49 -46.81 12.29 55.97
N ASP A 50 -47.57 12.52 54.91
CA ASP A 50 -48.69 13.46 54.96
C ASP A 50 -49.91 12.80 55.61
N SER A 51 -50.53 13.50 56.57
CA SER A 51 -51.80 13.11 57.19
C SER A 51 -51.84 11.65 57.69
N VAL A 52 -51.15 11.36 58.78
CA VAL A 52 -51.09 10.02 59.38
C VAL A 52 -52.47 9.63 59.95
N THR A 53 -53.12 8.61 59.38
CA THR A 53 -54.45 8.12 59.80
C THR A 53 -54.45 6.72 60.41
N SER A 54 -53.32 6.02 60.41
CA SER A 54 -53.16 4.69 60.99
C SER A 54 -51.73 4.47 61.47
N GLU A 55 -51.52 3.45 62.29
CA GLU A 55 -50.17 3.00 62.66
C GLU A 55 -49.34 2.76 61.40
N THR A 56 -48.13 3.30 61.39
CA THR A 56 -47.21 3.25 60.25
C THR A 56 -45.82 2.87 60.73
N THR A 57 -45.21 1.88 60.07
CA THR A 57 -43.83 1.46 60.33
C THR A 57 -42.94 2.02 59.22
N ILE A 58 -41.87 2.72 59.59
CA ILE A 58 -40.82 3.16 58.67
C ILE A 58 -39.53 2.43 59.04
N GLU A 59 -38.95 1.72 58.08
CA GLU A 59 -37.67 1.04 58.20
C GLU A 59 -36.67 1.74 57.28
N VAL A 60 -35.51 2.11 57.82
CA VAL A 60 -34.41 2.71 57.06
C VAL A 60 -33.22 1.76 57.08
N THR A 61 -32.76 1.37 55.90
CA THR A 61 -31.59 0.51 55.71
C THR A 61 -30.44 1.37 55.21
N PHE A 62 -29.24 1.13 55.76
CA PHE A 62 -28.01 1.80 55.35
C PHE A 62 -27.04 0.77 54.77
N ALA A 63 -26.34 1.13 53.70
CA ALA A 63 -25.27 0.33 53.11
C ALA A 63 -23.93 1.08 53.23
N PRO A 64 -22.80 0.35 53.40
CA PRO A 64 -21.48 0.98 53.36
C PRO A 64 -21.21 1.55 51.96
N ASP A 65 -20.49 2.67 51.91
CA ASP A 65 -20.07 3.32 50.67
C ASP A 65 -19.00 2.49 49.96
N VAL A 66 -19.11 2.40 48.63
CA VAL A 66 -18.08 1.78 47.79
C VAL A 66 -16.87 2.71 47.73
N THR A 67 -15.71 2.19 48.09
CA THR A 67 -14.45 2.94 48.03
C THR A 67 -13.76 2.76 46.68
N ARG A 68 -12.79 3.63 46.39
CA ARG A 68 -11.93 3.49 45.21
C ARG A 68 -11.13 2.18 45.25
N ASP A 69 -10.69 1.76 46.43
CA ASP A 69 -9.93 0.52 46.62
C ASP A 69 -10.79 -0.71 46.31
N ASP A 70 -12.09 -0.67 46.66
CA ASP A 70 -13.03 -1.74 46.32
C ASP A 70 -13.21 -1.87 44.79
N LEU A 71 -13.35 -0.74 44.10
CA LEU A 71 -13.50 -0.74 42.64
C LEU A 71 -12.20 -1.12 41.94
N GLN A 72 -11.05 -0.66 42.44
CA GLN A 72 -9.74 -1.04 41.92
C GLN A 72 -9.50 -2.54 42.05
N ALA A 73 -9.86 -3.16 43.19
CA ALA A 73 -9.74 -4.60 43.37
C ALA A 73 -10.55 -5.41 42.35
N LEU A 74 -11.72 -4.91 41.92
CA LEU A 74 -12.52 -5.55 40.87
C LEU A 74 -11.90 -5.41 39.49
N VAL A 75 -11.30 -4.25 39.18
CA VAL A 75 -10.54 -4.05 37.95
C VAL A 75 -9.30 -4.94 37.91
N ASP A 76 -8.56 -5.04 39.01
CA ASP A 76 -7.39 -5.90 39.13
C ASP A 76 -7.76 -7.39 39.00
N ALA A 77 -8.92 -7.80 39.54
CA ALA A 77 -9.42 -9.17 39.43
C ALA A 77 -9.88 -9.55 38.00
N ALA A 78 -10.08 -8.57 37.13
CA ALA A 78 -10.37 -8.81 35.71
C ALA A 78 -9.09 -9.10 34.90
N ASP A 79 -7.91 -8.77 35.44
CA ASP A 79 -6.63 -9.04 34.77
C ASP A 79 -6.44 -10.54 34.55
N GLY A 80 -6.00 -10.90 33.34
CA GLY A 80 -5.84 -12.28 32.92
C GLY A 80 -7.11 -12.98 32.41
N LYS A 81 -8.30 -12.37 32.50
CA LYS A 81 -9.49 -12.89 31.80
C LYS A 81 -9.44 -12.48 30.33
N VAL A 82 -9.81 -13.41 29.44
CA VAL A 82 -9.92 -13.15 28.00
C VAL A 82 -11.30 -13.57 27.49
N GLY A 83 -11.77 -12.90 26.43
CA GLY A 83 -13.13 -13.10 25.93
C GLY A 83 -13.35 -14.46 25.32
N GLU A 84 -12.29 -15.09 24.82
CA GLU A 84 -12.27 -16.41 24.21
C GLU A 84 -12.64 -17.54 25.19
N TRP A 85 -12.68 -17.26 26.50
CA TRP A 85 -13.12 -18.22 27.52
C TRP A 85 -14.63 -18.20 27.77
N TYR A 86 -15.37 -17.27 27.15
CA TYR A 86 -16.78 -17.05 27.43
C TYR A 86 -17.63 -17.11 26.16
N THR A 87 -18.76 -17.81 26.23
CA THR A 87 -19.74 -17.91 25.14
C THR A 87 -20.68 -16.71 25.09
N SER A 88 -20.86 -16.01 26.22
CA SER A 88 -21.68 -14.80 26.31
C SER A 88 -21.32 -13.96 27.54
N GLY A 89 -21.75 -12.70 27.54
CA GLY A 89 -21.58 -11.76 28.65
C GLY A 89 -20.25 -10.98 28.64
N TRP A 90 -19.25 -11.45 27.87
CA TRP A 90 -17.91 -10.83 27.85
C TRP A 90 -17.94 -9.35 27.49
N ASP A 91 -18.63 -8.96 26.41
CA ASP A 91 -18.67 -7.56 25.97
C ASP A 91 -19.21 -6.61 27.05
N ALA A 92 -20.23 -7.05 27.80
CA ALA A 92 -20.80 -6.28 28.90
C ALA A 92 -19.81 -6.18 30.07
N TYR A 93 -19.08 -7.26 30.37
CA TYR A 93 -18.08 -7.30 31.43
C TYR A 93 -16.85 -6.45 31.09
N ALA A 94 -16.27 -6.64 29.90
CA ALA A 94 -15.15 -5.85 29.40
C ALA A 94 -15.49 -4.36 29.36
N LYS A 95 -16.72 -4.02 28.94
CA LYS A 95 -17.21 -2.64 28.99
C LYS A 95 -17.32 -2.11 30.43
N ALA A 96 -17.89 -2.86 31.35
CA ALA A 96 -18.03 -2.44 32.75
C ALA A 96 -16.65 -2.20 33.41
N ILE A 97 -15.67 -3.06 33.11
CA ILE A 97 -14.27 -2.89 33.58
C ILE A 97 -13.62 -1.65 32.95
N ALA A 98 -13.82 -1.39 31.66
CA ALA A 98 -13.30 -0.21 30.99
C ALA A 98 -13.92 1.09 31.56
N ASP A 99 -15.24 1.11 31.76
CA ASP A 99 -15.95 2.26 32.33
C ASP A 99 -15.49 2.53 33.78
N ALA A 100 -15.30 1.48 34.60
CA ALA A 100 -14.76 1.59 35.95
C ALA A 100 -13.30 2.08 35.98
N THR A 101 -12.47 1.61 35.04
CA THR A 101 -11.08 2.06 34.88
C THR A 101 -11.02 3.54 34.54
N GLU A 102 -11.93 4.04 33.71
CA GLU A 102 -12.02 5.46 33.41
C GLU A 102 -12.48 6.28 34.63
N LEU A 103 -13.49 5.80 35.36
CA LEU A 103 -13.95 6.44 36.59
C LEU A 103 -12.84 6.56 37.64
N LEU A 104 -11.98 5.54 37.76
CA LEU A 104 -10.82 5.55 38.65
C LEU A 104 -9.76 6.61 38.26
N LYS A 105 -9.81 7.21 37.08
CA LYS A 105 -8.90 8.33 36.72
C LYS A 105 -9.37 9.67 37.28
N GLU A 106 -10.63 9.81 37.67
CA GLU A 106 -11.14 11.04 38.26
C GLU A 106 -10.47 11.32 39.62
N GLU A 107 -10.16 12.58 39.91
CA GLU A 107 -9.50 12.96 41.18
C GLU A 107 -10.41 12.74 42.40
N ASN A 108 -11.73 12.93 42.22
CA ASN A 108 -12.72 12.79 43.29
C ASN A 108 -14.07 12.28 42.75
N PRO A 109 -14.17 11.02 42.29
CA PRO A 109 -15.40 10.43 41.80
C PRO A 109 -16.46 10.37 42.90
N SER A 110 -17.73 10.52 42.53
CA SER A 110 -18.82 10.44 43.49
C SER A 110 -19.01 9.02 44.01
N VAL A 111 -19.43 8.88 45.27
CA VAL A 111 -19.73 7.57 45.88
C VAL A 111 -20.83 6.81 45.11
N SER A 112 -21.84 7.53 44.60
CA SER A 112 -22.88 6.94 43.74
C SER A 112 -22.29 6.33 42.48
N ALA A 113 -21.40 7.05 41.80
CA ALA A 113 -20.75 6.56 40.58
C ALA A 113 -19.88 5.33 40.86
N LEU A 114 -19.15 5.30 41.98
CA LEU A 114 -18.38 4.12 42.40
C LEU A 114 -19.28 2.92 42.67
N GLY A 115 -20.43 3.15 43.34
CA GLY A 115 -21.45 2.14 43.58
C GLY A 115 -22.05 1.56 42.30
N GLU A 116 -22.47 2.43 41.38
CA GLU A 116 -23.03 2.06 40.09
C GLU A 116 -22.02 1.25 39.24
N ALA A 117 -20.76 1.68 39.18
CA ALA A 117 -19.71 0.97 38.47
C ALA A 117 -19.45 -0.43 39.06
N LYS A 118 -19.39 -0.54 40.39
CA LYS A 118 -19.26 -1.83 41.07
C LYS A 118 -20.43 -2.77 40.74
N THR A 119 -21.67 -2.28 40.88
CA THR A 119 -22.87 -3.08 40.56
C THR A 119 -22.88 -3.51 39.08
N ALA A 120 -22.45 -2.64 38.17
CA ALA A 120 -22.33 -2.97 36.76
C ALA A 120 -21.33 -4.11 36.51
N ILE A 121 -20.14 -4.05 37.12
CA ILE A 121 -19.14 -5.13 37.04
C ILE A 121 -19.69 -6.44 37.62
N GLU A 122 -20.27 -6.41 38.83
CA GLU A 122 -20.79 -7.60 39.49
C GLU A 122 -21.94 -8.25 38.70
N THR A 123 -22.82 -7.43 38.12
CA THR A 123 -23.92 -7.90 37.26
C THR A 123 -23.38 -8.52 35.98
N ALA A 124 -22.41 -7.87 35.33
CA ALA A 124 -21.81 -8.39 34.11
C ALA A 124 -20.98 -9.66 34.36
N LEU A 125 -20.27 -9.73 35.49
CA LEU A 125 -19.54 -10.91 35.93
C LEU A 125 -20.48 -12.10 36.16
N ALA A 126 -21.62 -11.87 36.82
CA ALA A 126 -22.63 -12.91 37.03
C ALA A 126 -23.33 -13.36 35.74
N ALA A 127 -23.25 -12.55 34.67
CA ALA A 127 -23.78 -12.86 33.35
C ALA A 127 -22.77 -13.55 32.42
N LEU A 128 -21.50 -13.70 32.85
CA LEU A 128 -20.52 -14.47 32.09
C LEU A 128 -20.90 -15.94 32.04
N VAL A 129 -20.85 -16.52 30.84
CA VAL A 129 -21.05 -17.95 30.64
C VAL A 129 -19.76 -18.53 30.10
N GLU A 130 -19.03 -19.24 30.96
CA GLU A 130 -17.78 -19.92 30.58
C GLU A 130 -18.03 -20.93 29.45
N ARG A 131 -17.07 -21.01 28.54
CA ARG A 131 -17.07 -21.95 27.43
C ARG A 131 -16.67 -23.32 27.94
N GLU A 132 -17.50 -24.31 27.69
CA GLU A 132 -17.15 -25.72 27.95
C GLU A 132 -16.54 -26.37 26.70
N GLN A 133 -17.04 -25.99 25.51
CA GLN A 133 -16.59 -26.54 24.23
C GLN A 133 -16.92 -25.60 23.07
N TYR A 134 -16.16 -25.70 21.97
CA TYR A 134 -16.55 -25.11 20.68
C TYR A 134 -17.68 -25.92 20.04
N THR A 135 -18.66 -25.22 19.47
CA THR A 135 -19.85 -25.81 18.84
C THR A 135 -20.11 -25.18 17.48
N THR A 136 -21.03 -25.73 16.71
CA THR A 136 -21.46 -25.10 15.45
C THR A 136 -22.16 -23.76 15.67
N GLU A 137 -22.80 -23.57 16.82
CA GLU A 137 -23.50 -22.35 17.21
C GLU A 137 -22.56 -21.30 17.83
N ASP A 138 -21.49 -21.75 18.47
CA ASP A 138 -20.36 -20.94 18.98
C ASP A 138 -19.02 -21.53 18.50
N PRO A 139 -18.68 -21.32 17.21
CA PRO A 139 -17.47 -21.87 16.62
C PRO A 139 -16.23 -21.03 16.96
N PHE A 140 -15.05 -21.58 16.72
CA PHE A 140 -13.83 -20.78 16.70
C PHE A 140 -13.81 -19.87 15.47
N TYR A 141 -13.70 -18.57 15.66
CA TYR A 141 -13.59 -17.61 14.55
C TYR A 141 -12.12 -17.35 14.22
N PHE A 142 -11.69 -17.72 13.01
CA PHE A 142 -10.36 -17.38 12.53
C PHE A 142 -10.20 -15.86 12.37
N PRO A 143 -9.01 -15.29 12.63
CA PRO A 143 -8.78 -13.87 12.38
C PRO A 143 -9.00 -13.52 10.91
N ASN A 144 -9.64 -12.38 10.66
CA ASN A 144 -9.93 -11.86 9.33
C ASN A 144 -9.08 -10.62 8.98
N GLU A 145 -8.26 -10.16 9.91
CA GLU A 145 -7.42 -8.98 9.77
C GLU A 145 -5.95 -9.34 10.01
N LYS A 146 -5.07 -8.85 9.13
CA LYS A 146 -3.63 -9.09 9.22
C LYS A 146 -3.06 -8.44 10.48
N GLY A 147 -2.22 -9.18 11.22
CA GLY A 147 -1.66 -8.71 12.48
C GLY A 147 -2.58 -8.86 13.70
N VAL A 148 -3.81 -9.36 13.51
CA VAL A 148 -4.71 -9.74 14.61
C VAL A 148 -4.53 -11.23 14.89
N SER A 149 -4.19 -11.55 16.14
CA SER A 149 -4.10 -12.91 16.64
C SER A 149 -5.31 -13.26 17.51
N VAL A 150 -5.84 -14.47 17.35
CA VAL A 150 -6.90 -15.03 18.23
C VAL A 150 -6.37 -16.30 18.87
N THR A 151 -6.71 -16.53 20.14
CA THR A 151 -6.30 -17.73 20.88
C THR A 151 -7.40 -18.78 20.83
N LEU A 152 -7.04 -20.00 20.41
CA LEU A 152 -7.84 -21.21 20.53
C LEU A 152 -7.30 -22.03 21.70
N GLU A 153 -8.05 -22.08 22.79
CA GLU A 153 -7.75 -22.95 23.93
C GLU A 153 -8.13 -24.42 23.60
N ALA A 154 -7.20 -25.35 23.79
CA ALA A 154 -7.35 -26.71 23.29
C ALA A 154 -8.32 -27.55 24.14
N GLU A 155 -8.49 -27.23 25.42
CA GLU A 155 -9.39 -27.91 26.35
C GLU A 155 -10.87 -27.78 25.94
N PHE A 156 -11.24 -26.73 25.20
CA PHE A 156 -12.59 -26.54 24.67
C PHE A 156 -12.86 -27.39 23.41
N ALA A 157 -11.98 -28.32 23.05
CA ALA A 157 -12.21 -29.20 21.91
C ALA A 157 -13.32 -30.23 22.18
N GLN A 158 -13.95 -30.70 21.11
CA GLN A 158 -14.76 -31.91 21.16
C GLN A 158 -13.83 -33.14 21.08
N LEU A 159 -13.78 -33.91 22.16
CA LEU A 159 -12.92 -35.11 22.28
C LEU A 159 -13.62 -36.33 21.67
N HIS A 160 -12.89 -37.08 20.84
CA HIS A 160 -13.30 -38.39 20.35
C HIS A 160 -12.17 -39.41 20.56
N ASN A 161 -12.37 -40.28 21.55
CA ASN A 161 -11.44 -41.34 21.91
C ASN A 161 -11.81 -42.63 21.17
N VAL A 162 -10.86 -43.19 20.44
CA VAL A 162 -11.02 -44.52 19.82
C VAL A 162 -10.46 -45.52 20.82
N GLU A 163 -11.31 -46.40 21.38
CA GLU A 163 -10.92 -47.42 22.37
C GLU A 163 -9.87 -48.42 21.83
N LEU A 164 -8.63 -47.97 21.70
CA LEU A 164 -7.42 -48.75 21.72
C LEU A 164 -7.04 -48.83 23.21
N ALA A 165 -6.61 -50.00 23.69
CA ALA A 165 -6.27 -50.18 25.11
C ALA A 165 -5.39 -49.02 25.61
N SER A 166 -5.97 -48.08 26.36
CA SER A 166 -5.33 -46.81 26.68
C SER A 166 -4.09 -47.04 27.53
N ASP A 167 -2.96 -46.45 27.14
CA ASP A 167 -1.69 -46.47 27.88
C ASP A 167 -1.78 -45.63 29.18
N GLY A 168 -2.60 -46.05 30.15
CA GLY A 168 -2.61 -45.52 31.53
C GLY A 168 -2.63 -43.99 31.65
N GLN A 169 -1.48 -43.40 31.98
CA GLN A 169 -1.32 -41.97 32.29
C GLN A 169 -1.45 -41.02 31.08
N TRP A 170 -1.48 -41.54 29.85
CA TRP A 170 -1.48 -40.75 28.60
C TRP A 170 -2.80 -40.89 27.82
N ALA A 171 -3.93 -41.01 28.53
CA ALA A 171 -5.25 -41.04 27.89
C ALA A 171 -5.64 -39.66 27.33
N LEU A 172 -6.44 -39.64 26.26
CA LEU A 172 -7.12 -38.44 25.79
C LEU A 172 -8.12 -37.98 26.85
N CYS A 173 -7.78 -36.89 27.53
CA CYS A 173 -8.64 -36.18 28.47
C CYS A 173 -8.19 -34.73 28.59
N VAL A 174 -9.09 -33.88 29.08
CA VAL A 174 -8.73 -32.59 29.66
C VAL A 174 -8.12 -32.84 31.04
N ALA A 175 -7.03 -32.16 31.36
CA ALA A 175 -6.35 -32.25 32.65
C ALA A 175 -5.97 -30.86 33.16
N GLU A 176 -5.98 -30.68 34.48
CA GLU A 176 -5.65 -29.41 35.12
C GLU A 176 -4.14 -29.29 35.41
N ALA A 177 -3.58 -28.11 35.16
CA ALA A 177 -2.27 -27.72 35.67
C ALA A 177 -2.01 -26.22 35.59
N ASP A 178 -1.28 -25.69 36.59
CA ASP A 178 -0.89 -24.27 36.69
C ASP A 178 -0.08 -23.72 35.49
N TRP A 179 0.42 -24.57 34.60
CA TRP A 179 1.21 -24.15 33.44
C TRP A 179 0.35 -23.80 32.22
N ALA A 180 -0.90 -24.25 32.18
CA ALA A 180 -1.83 -24.04 31.06
C ALA A 180 -2.49 -22.66 31.13
N SER A 181 -2.81 -22.04 29.98
CA SER A 181 -3.28 -20.64 29.92
C SER A 181 -4.54 -20.38 30.74
N HIS A 182 -5.45 -21.36 30.71
CA HIS A 182 -6.73 -21.33 31.39
C HIS A 182 -6.80 -22.40 32.51
N GLY A 183 -5.64 -22.91 32.92
CA GLY A 183 -5.52 -23.93 33.97
C GLY A 183 -5.81 -25.36 33.52
N GLU A 184 -6.24 -25.57 32.27
CA GLU A 184 -6.55 -26.88 31.69
C GLU A 184 -5.84 -27.09 30.34
N PHE A 185 -5.54 -28.35 30.00
CA PHE A 185 -4.90 -28.71 28.73
C PHE A 185 -5.35 -30.10 28.26
N ILE A 186 -5.14 -30.41 26.98
CA ILE A 186 -5.34 -31.75 26.41
C ILE A 186 -4.13 -32.64 26.70
N ASN A 187 -4.34 -33.72 27.45
CA ASN A 187 -3.25 -34.56 27.97
C ASN A 187 -2.48 -35.35 26.89
N CYS A 188 -3.17 -35.93 25.92
CA CYS A 188 -2.53 -36.68 24.83
C CYS A 188 -3.57 -36.98 23.75
N LEU A 189 -3.12 -37.15 22.50
CA LEU A 189 -3.89 -37.86 21.48
C LEU A 189 -3.10 -39.11 21.11
N ASN A 190 -3.63 -40.30 21.44
CA ASN A 190 -3.07 -41.55 20.95
C ASN A 190 -3.44 -41.76 19.48
N GLN A 191 -2.85 -42.78 18.86
CA GLN A 191 -3.14 -43.08 17.45
C GLN A 191 -4.66 -43.18 17.24
N GLN A 192 -5.20 -42.43 16.26
CA GLN A 192 -6.64 -42.35 15.93
C GLN A 192 -7.52 -41.54 16.90
N ASP A 193 -7.04 -41.16 18.08
CA ASP A 193 -7.74 -40.18 18.92
C ASP A 193 -7.86 -38.87 18.15
N THR A 194 -9.00 -38.21 18.28
CA THR A 194 -9.21 -36.90 17.65
C THR A 194 -9.74 -35.88 18.64
N ILE A 195 -9.30 -34.65 18.45
CA ILE A 195 -9.96 -33.47 19.01
C ILE A 195 -10.42 -32.61 17.85
N SER A 196 -11.60 -32.02 17.97
CA SER A 196 -12.20 -31.25 16.87
C SER A 196 -12.75 -29.91 17.33
N PHE A 197 -12.63 -28.93 16.44
CA PHE A 197 -13.02 -27.55 16.64
C PHE A 197 -13.89 -27.12 15.47
N PRO A 198 -15.21 -26.98 15.66
CA PRO A 198 -16.03 -26.23 14.72
C PRO A 198 -15.45 -24.83 14.57
N TYR A 199 -15.27 -24.37 13.33
CA TYR A 199 -14.70 -23.06 13.05
C TYR A 199 -15.52 -22.30 12.01
N GLU A 200 -15.35 -20.99 11.99
CA GLU A 200 -15.75 -20.11 10.89
C GLU A 200 -14.55 -19.25 10.45
N ALA A 201 -14.20 -19.34 9.17
CA ALA A 201 -13.16 -18.53 8.56
C ALA A 201 -13.76 -17.61 7.50
N LYS A 202 -13.74 -16.30 7.75
CA LYS A 202 -14.26 -15.31 6.79
C LYS A 202 -13.30 -15.04 5.62
N THR A 203 -12.03 -15.40 5.78
CA THR A 203 -10.97 -15.13 4.82
C THR A 203 -10.24 -16.44 4.52
N ALA A 204 -10.14 -16.80 3.24
CA ALA A 204 -9.23 -17.86 2.80
C ALA A 204 -7.79 -17.32 2.78
N GLY A 205 -6.80 -18.16 2.97
CA GLY A 205 -5.40 -17.75 3.01
C GLY A 205 -4.52 -18.59 3.93
N THR A 206 -3.32 -18.11 4.15
CA THR A 206 -2.33 -18.74 5.04
C THR A 206 -2.38 -18.10 6.43
N TYR A 207 -2.45 -18.95 7.44
CA TYR A 207 -2.48 -18.60 8.84
C TYR A 207 -1.24 -19.13 9.55
N THR A 208 -0.60 -18.28 10.34
CA THR A 208 0.47 -18.71 11.25
C THR A 208 -0.17 -19.19 12.54
N VAL A 209 0.18 -20.40 12.97
CA VAL A 209 -0.29 -21.04 14.20
C VAL A 209 0.90 -21.27 15.11
N THR A 210 0.85 -20.72 16.32
CA THR A 210 1.82 -20.98 17.38
C THR A 210 1.17 -21.82 18.47
N ALA A 211 1.52 -23.10 18.52
CA ALA A 211 1.04 -24.03 19.53
C ALA A 211 1.91 -23.98 20.78
N THR A 212 1.29 -23.87 21.95
CA THR A 212 1.94 -24.02 23.26
C THR A 212 1.70 -25.44 23.76
N TYR A 213 2.76 -26.16 24.14
CA TYR A 213 2.67 -27.58 24.45
C TYR A 213 3.74 -28.06 25.43
N ARG A 214 3.54 -29.26 25.98
CA ARG A 214 4.57 -30.05 26.68
C ARG A 214 4.73 -31.43 26.07
N SER A 215 5.95 -31.96 26.07
CA SER A 215 6.21 -33.24 25.41
C SER A 215 7.28 -34.04 26.12
N GLY A 216 7.06 -35.35 26.24
CA GLY A 216 8.01 -36.29 26.86
C GLY A 216 8.82 -37.11 25.86
N ASP A 217 8.46 -37.07 24.57
CA ASP A 217 9.15 -37.77 23.49
C ASP A 217 9.50 -36.79 22.36
N THR A 218 10.74 -36.86 21.86
CA THR A 218 11.22 -36.06 20.73
C THR A 218 10.51 -36.39 19.40
N ASN A 219 9.77 -37.49 19.34
CA ASN A 219 9.07 -37.92 18.13
C ASN A 219 7.64 -37.38 18.03
N ASN A 220 7.08 -36.83 19.10
CA ASN A 220 5.69 -36.34 19.10
C ASN A 220 5.47 -35.29 18.01
N SER A 221 4.25 -35.26 17.47
CA SER A 221 3.85 -34.36 16.39
C SER A 221 2.39 -34.00 16.50
N LEU A 222 2.01 -32.85 15.93
CA LEU A 222 0.61 -32.50 15.69
C LEU A 222 0.28 -32.81 14.23
N ALA A 223 -0.88 -33.40 13.99
CA ALA A 223 -1.40 -33.63 12.64
C ALA A 223 -2.84 -33.13 12.59
N TRP A 224 -3.16 -32.35 11.56
CA TRP A 224 -4.47 -31.74 11.39
C TRP A 224 -5.05 -32.02 10.00
N SER A 225 -6.38 -31.96 9.92
CA SER A 225 -7.17 -32.14 8.70
C SER A 225 -8.52 -31.45 8.86
N GLU A 226 -9.24 -31.30 7.75
CA GLU A 226 -10.60 -30.78 7.71
C GLU A 226 -11.44 -31.68 6.78
N PRO A 227 -12.61 -32.18 7.21
CA PRO A 227 -13.37 -33.19 6.46
C PRO A 227 -13.79 -32.80 5.04
N ASP A 228 -14.10 -31.52 4.81
CA ASP A 228 -14.56 -31.00 3.52
C ASP A 228 -13.39 -30.50 2.65
N GLY A 229 -12.15 -30.56 3.17
CA GLY A 229 -10.95 -30.13 2.47
C GLY A 229 -10.80 -28.60 2.37
N LYS A 230 -11.52 -27.83 3.19
CA LYS A 230 -11.41 -26.35 3.23
C LYS A 230 -10.14 -25.87 3.93
N ILE A 231 -9.51 -26.74 4.70
CA ILE A 231 -8.18 -26.53 5.26
C ILE A 231 -7.26 -27.63 4.77
N ALA A 232 -6.09 -27.24 4.26
CA ALA A 232 -5.06 -28.19 3.86
C ALA A 232 -4.57 -29.01 5.07
N SER A 233 -4.61 -30.34 4.93
CA SER A 233 -4.09 -31.26 5.94
C SER A 233 -2.58 -31.09 6.11
N GLY A 234 -2.08 -31.19 7.33
CA GLY A 234 -0.65 -31.07 7.57
C GLY A 234 -0.17 -31.74 8.84
N THR A 235 1.15 -31.69 9.04
CA THR A 235 1.79 -32.15 10.26
C THR A 235 2.99 -31.30 10.62
N VAL A 236 3.25 -31.17 11.92
CA VAL A 236 4.42 -30.48 12.46
C VAL A 236 5.02 -31.29 13.61
N SER A 237 6.35 -31.32 13.71
CA SER A 237 7.02 -31.93 14.86
C SER A 237 6.84 -31.05 16.10
N ALA A 238 6.36 -31.66 17.18
CA ALA A 238 6.11 -31.02 18.47
C ALA A 238 6.62 -31.92 19.60
N GLY A 239 7.86 -32.39 19.43
CA GLY A 239 8.52 -33.35 20.32
C GLY A 239 9.55 -32.68 21.24
N ALA A 240 9.62 -33.13 22.49
CA ALA A 240 10.65 -32.72 23.44
C ALA A 240 11.04 -33.90 24.34
N GLY A 241 12.32 -34.02 24.69
CA GLY A 241 12.85 -35.15 25.47
C GLY A 241 12.92 -34.89 26.98
N ASP A 242 12.06 -34.02 27.53
CA ASP A 242 12.15 -33.53 28.91
C ASP A 242 11.07 -34.09 29.85
N SER A 243 10.46 -35.21 29.46
CA SER A 243 9.40 -35.87 30.22
C SER A 243 8.16 -34.99 30.46
N ALA A 244 7.86 -34.06 29.55
CA ALA A 244 6.72 -33.14 29.62
C ALA A 244 6.76 -32.22 30.86
N THR A 245 7.96 -31.78 31.26
CA THR A 245 8.15 -30.92 32.44
C THR A 245 8.31 -29.44 32.11
N GLN A 246 8.69 -29.11 30.87
CA GLN A 246 8.85 -27.74 30.42
C GLN A 246 7.87 -27.41 29.30
N THR A 247 7.44 -26.15 29.27
CA THR A 247 6.57 -25.61 28.22
C THR A 247 7.39 -25.21 27.00
N HIS A 248 6.92 -25.59 25.82
CA HIS A 248 7.52 -25.32 24.52
C HIS A 248 6.50 -24.66 23.60
N THR A 249 7.02 -24.04 22.54
CA THR A 249 6.20 -23.50 21.45
C THR A 249 6.68 -24.04 20.11
N VAL A 250 5.75 -24.34 19.22
CA VAL A 250 6.04 -24.62 17.81
C VAL A 250 5.17 -23.76 16.92
N THR A 251 5.79 -23.17 15.90
CA THR A 251 5.09 -22.37 14.90
C THR A 251 5.02 -23.13 13.59
N PHE A 252 3.83 -23.15 12.97
CA PHE A 252 3.57 -23.78 11.68
C PHE A 252 2.48 -23.00 10.94
N GLU A 253 2.22 -23.39 9.70
CA GLU A 253 1.25 -22.72 8.85
C GLU A 253 0.07 -23.66 8.56
N ILE A 254 -1.12 -23.09 8.61
CA ILE A 254 -2.37 -23.70 8.17
C ILE A 254 -2.87 -22.90 6.95
N GLU A 255 -3.23 -23.59 5.88
CA GLU A 255 -3.79 -22.98 4.68
C GLU A 255 -5.29 -23.26 4.62
N ILE A 256 -6.10 -22.20 4.66
CA ILE A 256 -7.54 -22.24 4.42
C ILE A 256 -7.76 -21.99 2.92
N THR A 257 -8.16 -23.02 2.18
CA THR A 257 -8.34 -22.97 0.72
C THR A 257 -9.71 -22.42 0.33
N GLU A 258 -10.71 -22.55 1.20
CA GLU A 258 -12.08 -22.05 0.98
C GLU A 258 -12.61 -21.41 2.26
N ALA A 259 -13.09 -20.17 2.18
CA ALA A 259 -13.70 -19.47 3.31
C ALA A 259 -15.06 -20.10 3.67
N GLY A 260 -15.41 -20.08 4.95
CA GLY A 260 -16.69 -20.53 5.46
C GLY A 260 -16.58 -21.30 6.78
N ALA A 261 -17.69 -21.92 7.16
CA ALA A 261 -17.73 -22.82 8.30
C ALA A 261 -17.18 -24.22 7.95
N GLY A 262 -16.54 -24.86 8.91
CA GLY A 262 -15.98 -26.21 8.79
C GLY A 262 -15.60 -26.79 10.15
N THR A 263 -14.86 -27.92 10.15
CA THR A 263 -14.37 -28.53 11.40
C THR A 263 -12.89 -28.87 11.32
N LEU A 264 -12.08 -28.17 12.11
CA LEU A 264 -10.65 -28.44 12.23
C LEU A 264 -10.45 -29.65 13.15
N VAL A 265 -9.83 -30.70 12.64
CA VAL A 265 -9.62 -31.96 13.38
C VAL A 265 -8.13 -32.19 13.56
N PHE A 266 -7.68 -32.27 14.80
CA PHE A 266 -6.36 -32.81 15.12
C PHE A 266 -6.48 -34.31 15.39
N THR A 267 -5.69 -35.11 14.69
CA THR A 267 -5.66 -36.57 14.83
C THR A 267 -4.34 -37.00 15.44
N GLY A 268 -4.39 -37.87 16.44
CA GLY A 268 -3.20 -38.45 17.04
C GLY A 268 -2.40 -39.25 15.99
N PRO A 269 -1.16 -38.83 15.67
CA PRO A 269 -0.36 -39.47 14.64
C PRO A 269 0.28 -40.77 15.16
N ASP A 270 0.92 -41.53 14.27
CA ASP A 270 1.68 -42.75 14.64
C ASP A 270 2.71 -42.52 15.75
N LYS A 271 3.23 -41.29 15.83
CA LYS A 271 4.22 -40.86 16.81
C LYS A 271 3.62 -40.23 18.07
N LYS A 272 2.30 -40.27 18.25
CA LYS A 272 1.53 -39.64 19.34
C LYS A 272 1.64 -38.11 19.34
N SER A 273 0.71 -37.44 20.03
CA SER A 273 0.69 -35.98 20.18
C SER A 273 1.30 -35.53 21.51
N PRO A 274 1.83 -34.29 21.59
CA PRO A 274 2.18 -33.67 22.87
C PRO A 274 0.93 -33.37 23.73
N GLN A 275 1.17 -32.95 24.97
CA GLN A 275 0.18 -32.25 25.79
C GLN A 275 -0.05 -30.87 25.17
N LEU A 276 -1.27 -30.57 24.74
CA LEU A 276 -1.60 -29.34 24.02
C LEU A 276 -2.40 -28.40 24.90
N ASP A 277 -1.92 -27.16 25.02
CA ASP A 277 -2.54 -26.09 25.82
C ASP A 277 -3.36 -25.18 24.93
N LYS A 278 -2.70 -24.40 24.06
CA LYS A 278 -3.40 -23.47 23.16
C LYS A 278 -2.73 -23.30 21.82
N LEU A 279 -3.48 -22.73 20.88
CA LEU A 279 -3.03 -22.29 19.57
C LEU A 279 -3.27 -20.79 19.45
N VAL A 280 -2.19 -20.01 19.26
CA VAL A 280 -2.31 -18.59 18.87
C VAL A 280 -2.27 -18.52 17.36
N ILE A 281 -3.35 -18.04 16.75
CA ILE A 281 -3.56 -18.07 15.30
C ILE A 281 -3.58 -16.63 14.78
N GLU A 282 -2.79 -16.33 13.75
CA GLU A 282 -2.69 -15.02 13.10
C GLU A 282 -2.84 -15.17 11.58
N LEU A 283 -3.59 -14.27 10.94
CA LEU A 283 -3.65 -14.20 9.48
C LEU A 283 -2.32 -13.67 8.93
N LYS A 284 -1.56 -14.54 8.26
CA LYS A 284 -0.27 -14.18 7.63
C LYS A 284 -0.49 -13.51 6.29
N GLU A 285 -1.30 -14.14 5.43
CA GLU A 285 -1.54 -13.74 4.06
C GLU A 285 -2.94 -14.19 3.61
N ALA A 286 -3.77 -13.26 3.16
CA ALA A 286 -5.07 -13.59 2.56
C ALA A 286 -4.85 -14.17 1.16
N ALA A 287 -5.65 -15.17 0.78
CA ALA A 287 -5.65 -15.66 -0.59
C ALA A 287 -6.06 -14.54 -1.54
N GLU A 288 -5.30 -14.32 -2.61
CA GLU A 288 -5.71 -13.39 -3.67
C GLU A 288 -7.03 -13.88 -4.28
N PRO A 289 -8.01 -12.99 -4.53
CA PRO A 289 -9.23 -13.38 -5.21
C PRO A 289 -8.85 -14.00 -6.54
N GLN A 290 -9.24 -15.26 -6.75
CA GLN A 290 -9.05 -15.91 -8.04
C GLN A 290 -9.78 -15.07 -9.09
N PRO A 291 -9.14 -14.67 -10.19
CA PRO A 291 -9.77 -13.82 -11.16
C PRO A 291 -10.91 -14.61 -11.82
N GLU A 292 -12.13 -14.06 -11.79
CA GLU A 292 -13.29 -14.70 -12.40
C GLU A 292 -13.07 -14.83 -13.92
N GLU A 293 -13.10 -16.07 -14.42
CA GLU A 293 -13.12 -16.33 -15.85
C GLU A 293 -14.55 -16.33 -16.37
N TYR A 294 -14.77 -15.61 -17.47
CA TYR A 294 -16.02 -15.53 -18.18
C TYR A 294 -15.93 -16.32 -19.49
N THR A 295 -17.05 -16.88 -19.93
CA THR A 295 -17.13 -17.71 -21.14
C THR A 295 -17.46 -16.89 -22.38
N VAL A 296 -16.89 -17.27 -23.53
CA VAL A 296 -17.19 -16.70 -24.84
C VAL A 296 -17.91 -17.74 -25.69
N THR A 297 -19.16 -17.45 -26.05
CA THR A 297 -19.96 -18.30 -26.95
C THR A 297 -19.99 -17.69 -28.35
N VAL A 298 -19.63 -18.48 -29.36
CA VAL A 298 -19.64 -18.05 -30.77
C VAL A 298 -20.71 -18.80 -31.56
N ASN A 299 -21.62 -18.05 -32.16
CA ASN A 299 -22.65 -18.57 -33.05
C ASN A 299 -22.37 -18.17 -34.51
N THR A 300 -23.00 -18.87 -35.46
CA THR A 300 -22.94 -18.57 -36.89
C THR A 300 -24.35 -18.43 -37.46
N GLN A 301 -24.57 -17.43 -38.31
CA GLN A 301 -25.78 -17.24 -39.10
C GLN A 301 -25.42 -17.11 -40.58
N GLY A 302 -25.93 -18.01 -41.42
CA GLY A 302 -25.47 -18.19 -42.81
C GLY A 302 -24.49 -19.36 -42.95
N GLU A 303 -23.83 -19.49 -44.09
CA GLU A 303 -22.86 -20.58 -44.34
C GLU A 303 -21.42 -20.07 -44.17
N GLY A 304 -20.74 -20.56 -43.13
CA GLY A 304 -19.37 -20.19 -42.76
C GLY A 304 -18.96 -20.82 -41.44
N THR A 305 -17.74 -20.54 -40.98
CA THR A 305 -17.25 -20.94 -39.65
C THR A 305 -16.83 -19.72 -38.84
N ALA A 306 -16.95 -19.82 -37.52
CA ALA A 306 -16.55 -18.78 -36.58
C ALA A 306 -16.02 -19.40 -35.28
N THR A 307 -14.95 -18.84 -34.73
CA THR A 307 -14.33 -19.28 -33.47
C THR A 307 -13.85 -18.09 -32.64
N ALA A 308 -13.61 -18.30 -31.35
CA ALA A 308 -12.97 -17.34 -30.45
C ALA A 308 -11.77 -17.99 -29.78
N GLU A 309 -10.71 -17.22 -29.56
CA GLU A 309 -9.54 -17.62 -28.78
C GLU A 309 -9.10 -16.46 -27.87
N PRO A 310 -9.03 -16.67 -26.54
CA PRO A 310 -9.46 -17.87 -25.81
C PRO A 310 -11.00 -18.00 -25.70
N THR A 311 -11.49 -19.19 -25.36
CA THR A 311 -12.94 -19.45 -25.14
C THR A 311 -13.41 -19.16 -23.71
N THR A 312 -12.47 -18.99 -22.77
CA THR A 312 -12.68 -18.43 -21.43
C THR A 312 -11.59 -17.40 -21.12
N ALA A 313 -11.93 -16.31 -20.44
CA ALA A 313 -10.98 -15.27 -20.10
C ALA A 313 -11.44 -14.41 -18.91
N THR A 314 -10.50 -13.80 -18.21
CA THR A 314 -10.78 -12.81 -17.16
C THR A 314 -11.11 -11.45 -17.76
N ALA A 315 -11.85 -10.61 -17.03
CA ALA A 315 -12.16 -9.25 -17.48
C ALA A 315 -10.87 -8.46 -17.84
N GLY A 316 -10.91 -7.72 -18.94
CA GLY A 316 -9.76 -7.00 -19.47
C GLY A 316 -8.90 -7.80 -20.45
N THR A 317 -9.06 -9.13 -20.54
CA THR A 317 -8.35 -9.95 -21.52
C THR A 317 -8.89 -9.69 -22.92
N THR A 318 -8.00 -9.56 -23.91
CA THR A 318 -8.40 -9.43 -25.32
C THR A 318 -8.73 -10.80 -25.90
N VAL A 319 -9.94 -10.93 -26.43
CA VAL A 319 -10.42 -12.13 -27.14
C VAL A 319 -10.36 -11.88 -28.64
N THR A 320 -9.76 -12.81 -29.38
CA THR A 320 -9.70 -12.76 -30.84
C THR A 320 -10.73 -13.69 -31.45
N LEU A 321 -11.53 -13.16 -32.36
CA LEU A 321 -12.50 -13.88 -33.16
C LEU A 321 -11.90 -14.21 -34.52
N THR A 322 -12.21 -15.39 -35.05
CA THR A 322 -11.84 -15.80 -36.40
C THR A 322 -13.11 -16.21 -37.13
N GLN A 323 -13.23 -15.82 -38.40
CA GLN A 323 -14.32 -16.21 -39.26
C GLN A 323 -13.80 -16.66 -40.63
N ALA A 324 -14.51 -17.59 -41.27
CA ALA A 324 -14.29 -17.95 -42.66
C ALA A 324 -15.63 -18.20 -43.36
N ALA A 325 -15.91 -17.42 -44.41
CA ALA A 325 -17.10 -17.60 -45.22
C ALA A 325 -17.01 -18.87 -46.08
N ALA A 326 -18.15 -19.54 -46.30
CA ALA A 326 -18.24 -20.64 -47.26
C ALA A 326 -18.20 -20.12 -48.72
N GLU A 327 -17.97 -21.02 -49.68
CA GLU A 327 -17.95 -20.66 -51.10
C GLU A 327 -19.29 -20.03 -51.55
N GLY A 328 -19.21 -18.84 -52.16
CA GLY A 328 -20.38 -18.06 -52.60
C GLY A 328 -21.11 -17.32 -51.47
N TRP A 329 -20.45 -17.11 -50.33
CA TRP A 329 -20.90 -16.28 -49.23
C TRP A 329 -19.79 -15.31 -48.83
N HIS A 330 -20.18 -14.17 -48.24
CA HIS A 330 -19.25 -13.25 -47.61
C HIS A 330 -19.68 -12.97 -46.16
N PHE A 331 -18.69 -12.68 -45.33
CA PHE A 331 -18.91 -12.23 -43.96
C PHE A 331 -19.43 -10.80 -43.96
N VAL A 332 -20.46 -10.54 -43.16
CA VAL A 332 -21.11 -9.23 -43.04
C VAL A 332 -20.59 -8.51 -41.81
N GLU A 333 -20.84 -9.05 -40.62
CA GLU A 333 -20.47 -8.43 -39.35
C GLU A 333 -20.51 -9.42 -38.18
N TRP A 334 -19.91 -9.02 -37.06
CA TRP A 334 -20.13 -9.64 -35.76
C TRP A 334 -21.27 -8.95 -35.03
N GLN A 335 -22.22 -9.72 -34.52
CA GLN A 335 -23.33 -9.22 -33.72
C GLN A 335 -23.16 -9.68 -32.27
N SER A 336 -23.26 -8.74 -31.33
CA SER A 336 -23.29 -9.02 -29.89
C SER A 336 -24.11 -7.97 -29.16
N GLU A 337 -24.79 -8.38 -28.09
CA GLU A 337 -25.54 -7.47 -27.21
C GLU A 337 -24.66 -6.88 -26.11
N THR A 338 -23.56 -7.56 -25.75
CA THR A 338 -22.76 -7.23 -24.56
C THR A 338 -21.43 -6.57 -24.87
N VAL A 339 -20.88 -6.77 -26.07
CA VAL A 339 -19.58 -6.22 -26.47
C VAL A 339 -19.63 -5.60 -27.85
N THR A 340 -18.77 -4.61 -28.10
CA THR A 340 -18.51 -4.10 -29.44
C THR A 340 -17.27 -4.81 -29.99
N VAL A 341 -17.41 -5.50 -31.11
CA VAL A 341 -16.30 -6.18 -31.77
C VAL A 341 -15.64 -5.21 -32.75
N THR A 342 -14.33 -4.98 -32.58
CA THR A 342 -13.51 -4.14 -33.46
C THR A 342 -12.31 -4.96 -33.92
N ASP A 343 -12.04 -4.98 -35.23
CA ASP A 343 -10.94 -5.76 -35.83
C ASP A 343 -10.95 -7.25 -35.46
N ASN A 344 -12.14 -7.84 -35.41
CA ASN A 344 -12.36 -9.21 -34.92
C ASN A 344 -11.86 -9.43 -33.48
N THR A 345 -11.75 -8.40 -32.66
CA THR A 345 -11.38 -8.52 -31.25
C THR A 345 -12.37 -7.79 -30.35
N PHE A 346 -12.41 -8.18 -29.09
CA PHE A 346 -13.06 -7.40 -28.04
C PHE A 346 -12.33 -7.63 -26.70
N VAL A 347 -12.49 -6.69 -25.78
CA VAL A 347 -11.98 -6.83 -24.40
C VAL A 347 -13.05 -7.47 -23.54
N MET A 348 -12.71 -8.55 -22.85
CA MET A 348 -13.66 -9.32 -22.03
C MET A 348 -14.26 -8.42 -20.93
N PRO A 349 -15.59 -8.29 -20.85
CA PRO A 349 -16.25 -7.57 -19.76
C PRO A 349 -16.36 -8.45 -18.51
N GLU A 350 -16.89 -7.89 -17.41
CA GLU A 350 -17.27 -8.63 -16.20
C GLU A 350 -18.57 -9.44 -16.44
N GLY A 351 -18.51 -10.42 -17.34
CA GLY A 351 -19.66 -11.26 -17.66
C GLY A 351 -19.46 -12.13 -18.91
N ASN A 352 -20.26 -13.19 -19.01
CA ASN A 352 -20.25 -14.07 -20.18
C ASN A 352 -20.66 -13.32 -21.45
N VAL A 353 -19.97 -13.60 -22.56
CA VAL A 353 -20.18 -12.94 -23.84
C VAL A 353 -20.72 -13.92 -24.87
N THR A 354 -21.69 -13.49 -25.65
CA THR A 354 -22.14 -14.20 -26.86
C THR A 354 -21.96 -13.31 -28.07
N VAL A 355 -21.29 -13.83 -29.10
CA VAL A 355 -21.08 -13.18 -30.39
C VAL A 355 -21.62 -14.06 -31.51
N THR A 356 -22.16 -13.47 -32.57
CA THR A 356 -22.68 -14.19 -33.75
C THR A 356 -22.00 -13.66 -35.01
N ALA A 357 -21.37 -14.54 -35.78
CA ALA A 357 -20.89 -14.19 -37.12
C ALA A 357 -22.05 -14.25 -38.13
N LEU A 358 -22.33 -13.14 -38.80
CA LEU A 358 -23.32 -13.08 -39.87
C LEU A 358 -22.66 -13.23 -41.24
N PHE A 359 -23.15 -14.17 -42.04
CA PHE A 359 -22.74 -14.39 -43.43
C PHE A 359 -23.94 -14.23 -44.36
N GLU A 360 -23.73 -13.57 -45.51
CA GLU A 360 -24.72 -13.41 -46.56
C GLU A 360 -24.25 -14.07 -47.86
N LYS A 361 -25.21 -14.59 -48.63
CA LYS A 361 -24.94 -15.27 -49.89
C LYS A 361 -24.68 -14.28 -51.00
N ASP A 362 -23.63 -14.50 -51.77
CA ASP A 362 -23.31 -13.66 -52.94
C ASP A 362 -24.36 -13.82 -54.04
N GLU A 363 -24.81 -12.70 -54.61
CA GLU A 363 -25.64 -12.71 -55.81
C GLU A 363 -24.77 -12.94 -57.05
N THR A 364 -25.10 -13.98 -57.84
CA THR A 364 -24.45 -14.28 -59.12
C THR A 364 -24.62 -13.12 -60.12
N PRO A 365 -23.53 -12.50 -60.63
CA PRO A 365 -23.62 -11.41 -61.61
C PRO A 365 -23.80 -11.92 -63.06
N GLU A 366 -24.53 -11.14 -63.87
CA GLU A 366 -24.56 -11.28 -65.34
C GLU A 366 -23.24 -10.78 -65.97
N PRO A 367 -22.79 -11.34 -67.11
CA PRO A 367 -21.51 -11.02 -67.71
C PRO A 367 -21.55 -9.68 -68.47
N GLY A 368 -20.83 -8.66 -67.99
CA GLY A 368 -20.50 -7.47 -68.78
C GLY A 368 -20.20 -6.18 -68.01
N ASP A 369 -20.71 -6.00 -66.79
CA ASP A 369 -20.55 -4.76 -66.03
C ASP A 369 -19.47 -4.88 -64.94
N VAL A 370 -18.54 -3.93 -64.91
CA VAL A 370 -17.48 -3.83 -63.89
C VAL A 370 -18.08 -3.34 -62.57
N ASN A 371 -17.88 -4.09 -61.48
CA ASN A 371 -18.42 -3.76 -60.17
C ASN A 371 -17.46 -2.83 -59.40
N LYS A 372 -17.90 -1.58 -59.20
CA LYS A 372 -17.15 -0.53 -58.48
C LYS A 372 -17.64 -0.29 -57.04
N THR A 373 -18.69 -0.99 -56.60
CA THR A 373 -19.41 -0.71 -55.36
C THR A 373 -18.48 -0.68 -54.13
N LEU A 374 -17.53 -1.62 -54.07
CA LEU A 374 -16.60 -1.71 -52.94
C LEU A 374 -15.60 -0.55 -52.94
N LEU A 375 -15.03 -0.23 -54.10
CA LEU A 375 -14.15 0.93 -54.28
C LEU A 375 -14.87 2.25 -53.93
N GLU A 376 -16.13 2.42 -54.34
CA GLU A 376 -16.95 3.60 -53.99
C GLU A 376 -17.15 3.73 -52.48
N LYS A 377 -17.49 2.63 -51.80
CA LYS A 377 -17.65 2.61 -50.33
C LYS A 377 -16.33 2.95 -49.63
N THR A 378 -15.22 2.35 -50.07
CA THR A 378 -13.90 2.58 -49.47
C THR A 378 -13.42 4.01 -49.70
N VAL A 379 -13.63 4.60 -50.88
CA VAL A 379 -13.32 6.03 -51.14
C VAL A 379 -14.15 6.94 -50.22
N LYS A 380 -15.45 6.66 -50.06
CA LYS A 380 -16.31 7.44 -49.16
C LYS A 380 -15.83 7.36 -47.70
N TYR A 381 -15.39 6.19 -47.25
CA TYR A 381 -14.80 6.04 -45.92
C TYR A 381 -13.46 6.78 -45.81
N ALA A 382 -12.56 6.61 -46.77
CA ALA A 382 -11.28 7.30 -46.82
C ALA A 382 -11.43 8.83 -46.77
N ASP A 383 -12.45 9.39 -47.44
CA ASP A 383 -12.77 10.83 -47.39
C ASP A 383 -13.16 11.35 -45.99
N THR A 384 -13.44 10.47 -45.04
CA THR A 384 -13.76 10.83 -43.64
C THR A 384 -12.55 10.73 -42.70
N LEU A 385 -11.43 10.17 -43.16
CA LEU A 385 -10.26 9.93 -42.32
C LEU A 385 -9.40 11.20 -42.19
N SER A 386 -8.84 11.40 -41.00
CA SER A 386 -7.85 12.45 -40.75
C SER A 386 -6.44 11.94 -41.02
N THR A 387 -5.59 12.79 -41.59
CA THR A 387 -4.15 12.54 -41.75
C THR A 387 -3.32 13.39 -40.79
N GLU A 388 -3.95 13.96 -39.76
CA GLU A 388 -3.26 14.76 -38.74
C GLU A 388 -2.39 13.84 -37.87
N GLY A 389 -1.13 14.22 -37.66
CA GLY A 389 -0.17 13.44 -36.87
C GLY A 389 0.35 12.17 -37.55
N VAL A 390 -0.03 11.87 -38.79
CA VAL A 390 0.50 10.73 -39.57
C VAL A 390 1.87 11.08 -40.14
N THR A 391 2.74 10.08 -40.29
CA THR A 391 4.06 10.26 -40.94
C THR A 391 3.93 10.79 -42.37
N ASP A 392 4.87 11.63 -42.79
CA ASP A 392 4.83 12.30 -44.11
C ASP A 392 4.75 11.29 -45.27
N THR A 393 5.51 10.21 -45.19
CA THR A 393 5.53 9.13 -46.19
C THR A 393 4.18 8.39 -46.23
N ALA A 394 3.61 8.03 -45.08
CA ALA A 394 2.34 7.31 -45.03
C ALA A 394 1.16 8.19 -45.46
N LYS A 395 1.14 9.44 -45.02
CA LYS A 395 0.16 10.44 -45.45
C LYS A 395 0.18 10.60 -46.97
N LYS A 396 1.38 10.75 -47.55
CA LYS A 396 1.54 10.87 -49.00
C LYS A 396 1.03 9.62 -49.73
N ALA A 397 1.37 8.42 -49.24
CA ALA A 397 0.91 7.17 -49.84
C ALA A 397 -0.62 7.05 -49.83
N PHE A 398 -1.26 7.43 -48.72
CA PHE A 398 -2.72 7.46 -48.61
C PHE A 398 -3.35 8.48 -49.58
N GLU A 399 -2.84 9.70 -49.64
CA GLU A 399 -3.36 10.75 -50.54
C GLU A 399 -3.21 10.35 -52.02
N ASP A 400 -2.05 9.80 -52.40
CA ASP A 400 -1.79 9.33 -53.77
C ASP A 400 -2.72 8.13 -54.12
N ALA A 401 -2.94 7.20 -53.18
CA ALA A 401 -3.85 6.06 -53.38
C ALA A 401 -5.33 6.49 -53.48
N LEU A 402 -5.76 7.45 -52.66
CA LEU A 402 -7.11 8.03 -52.72
C LEU A 402 -7.35 8.77 -54.04
N ALA A 403 -6.35 9.49 -54.54
CA ALA A 403 -6.41 10.15 -55.83
C ALA A 403 -6.51 9.14 -56.98
N ASN A 404 -5.75 8.04 -56.94
CA ASN A 404 -5.82 6.97 -57.93
C ASN A 404 -7.20 6.28 -57.91
N ALA A 405 -7.69 5.92 -56.71
CA ALA A 405 -9.01 5.31 -56.53
C ALA A 405 -10.14 6.18 -57.11
N LYS A 406 -10.13 7.49 -56.86
CA LYS A 406 -11.08 8.44 -57.45
C LYS A 406 -10.98 8.52 -58.98
N THR A 407 -9.77 8.41 -59.52
CA THR A 407 -9.54 8.39 -60.98
C THR A 407 -10.14 7.14 -61.61
N VAL A 408 -9.89 5.96 -61.05
CA VAL A 408 -10.43 4.67 -61.53
C VAL A 408 -11.96 4.60 -61.36
N LEU A 409 -12.51 5.21 -60.31
CA LEU A 409 -13.97 5.34 -60.17
C LEU A 409 -14.59 6.15 -61.30
N ALA A 410 -13.96 7.27 -61.68
CA ALA A 410 -14.44 8.16 -62.73
C ALA A 410 -14.28 7.60 -64.16
N ASP A 411 -13.39 6.63 -64.36
CA ASP A 411 -13.12 6.04 -65.68
C ASP A 411 -14.21 5.04 -66.10
N ALA A 412 -14.99 5.39 -67.13
CA ALA A 412 -16.08 4.55 -67.64
C ALA A 412 -15.60 3.25 -68.30
N ASP A 413 -14.33 3.17 -68.72
CA ASP A 413 -13.74 2.03 -69.41
C ASP A 413 -12.83 1.18 -68.49
N ALA A 414 -12.74 1.53 -67.20
CA ALA A 414 -11.92 0.81 -66.23
C ALA A 414 -12.30 -0.68 -66.16
N THR A 415 -11.30 -1.54 -66.25
CA THR A 415 -11.43 -2.98 -66.11
C THR A 415 -11.61 -3.39 -64.65
N GLN A 416 -12.15 -4.59 -64.40
CA GLN A 416 -12.29 -5.10 -63.02
C GLN A 416 -10.94 -5.23 -62.30
N ASP A 417 -9.88 -5.57 -63.04
CA ASP A 417 -8.52 -5.67 -62.47
C ASP A 417 -7.99 -4.30 -62.05
N GLU A 418 -8.26 -3.24 -62.81
CA GLU A 418 -7.91 -1.87 -62.45
C GLU A 418 -8.69 -1.38 -61.23
N VAL A 419 -9.98 -1.71 -61.13
CA VAL A 419 -10.82 -1.41 -59.96
C VAL A 419 -10.31 -2.14 -58.72
N ASN A 420 -10.00 -3.43 -58.84
CA ASN A 420 -9.46 -4.22 -57.72
C ASN A 420 -8.09 -3.73 -57.28
N ALA A 421 -7.21 -3.37 -58.22
CA ALA A 421 -5.89 -2.83 -57.92
C ALA A 421 -5.98 -1.48 -57.20
N ALA A 422 -6.84 -0.56 -57.67
CA ALA A 422 -7.06 0.72 -57.03
C ALA A 422 -7.69 0.59 -55.64
N TRP A 423 -8.57 -0.39 -55.46
CA TRP A 423 -9.16 -0.71 -54.16
C TRP A 423 -8.11 -1.23 -53.16
N ASN A 424 -7.28 -2.20 -53.58
CA ASN A 424 -6.20 -2.72 -52.74
C ASN A 424 -5.19 -1.65 -52.35
N GLN A 425 -4.77 -0.80 -53.31
CA GLN A 425 -3.85 0.31 -53.03
C GLN A 425 -4.45 1.32 -52.04
N LEU A 426 -5.74 1.63 -52.15
CA LEU A 426 -6.40 2.51 -51.19
C LEU A 426 -6.47 1.88 -49.80
N LEU A 427 -6.72 0.57 -49.70
CA LEU A 427 -6.73 -0.14 -48.42
C LEU A 427 -5.35 -0.15 -47.77
N GLU A 428 -4.28 -0.40 -48.53
CA GLU A 428 -2.89 -0.29 -48.07
C GLU A 428 -2.56 1.13 -47.58
N GLY A 429 -3.01 2.15 -48.31
CA GLY A 429 -2.89 3.55 -47.89
C GLY A 429 -3.62 3.85 -46.59
N ILE A 430 -4.85 3.34 -46.42
CA ILE A 430 -5.62 3.47 -45.17
C ILE A 430 -4.89 2.81 -44.00
N TRP A 431 -4.35 1.60 -44.19
CA TRP A 431 -3.56 0.91 -43.15
C TRP A 431 -2.30 1.69 -42.77
N GLY A 432 -1.66 2.34 -43.74
CA GLY A 432 -0.51 3.20 -43.51
C GLY A 432 -0.78 4.37 -42.56
N LEU A 433 -2.04 4.85 -42.46
CA LEU A 433 -2.40 5.94 -41.54
C LEU A 433 -2.17 5.60 -40.05
N GLY A 434 -2.00 4.32 -39.71
CA GLY A 434 -1.61 3.90 -38.36
C GLY A 434 -0.16 4.27 -37.99
N LEU A 435 0.66 4.71 -38.96
CA LEU A 435 2.03 5.18 -38.72
C LEU A 435 2.01 6.66 -38.34
N THR A 436 1.98 6.95 -37.04
CA THR A 436 1.94 8.31 -36.50
C THR A 436 3.33 8.84 -36.15
N GLN A 437 3.51 10.16 -36.27
CA GLN A 437 4.70 10.87 -35.82
C GLN A 437 4.82 10.79 -34.29
N GLY A 438 6.06 10.77 -33.80
CA GLY A 438 6.33 10.88 -32.36
C GLY A 438 5.99 12.27 -31.81
N ASP A 439 5.64 12.35 -30.53
CA ASP A 439 5.45 13.60 -29.81
C ASP A 439 6.80 14.30 -29.58
N LYS A 440 6.95 15.48 -30.17
CA LYS A 440 8.20 16.26 -30.19
C LYS A 440 8.28 17.32 -29.09
N GLU A 441 7.31 17.42 -28.19
CA GLU A 441 7.28 18.48 -27.16
C GLU A 441 8.56 18.50 -26.30
N LEU A 442 8.94 17.35 -25.73
CA LEU A 442 10.13 17.21 -24.91
C LEU A 442 11.43 17.42 -25.69
N LEU A 443 11.48 16.91 -26.93
CA LEU A 443 12.63 17.09 -27.82
C LEU A 443 12.87 18.59 -28.10
N ASN A 444 11.81 19.32 -28.45
CA ASN A 444 11.88 20.75 -28.73
C ASN A 444 12.31 21.56 -27.51
N LEU A 445 11.80 21.23 -26.32
CA LEU A 445 12.22 21.88 -25.07
C LEU A 445 13.70 21.64 -24.77
N THR A 446 14.20 20.42 -25.02
CA THR A 446 15.61 20.07 -24.81
C THR A 446 16.52 20.76 -25.83
N ILE A 447 16.05 20.92 -27.09
CA ILE A 447 16.71 21.70 -28.13
C ILE A 447 16.84 23.17 -27.70
N GLU A 448 15.76 23.79 -27.24
CA GLU A 448 15.77 25.18 -26.76
C GLU A 448 16.80 25.37 -25.64
N ARG A 449 16.84 24.43 -24.67
CA ARG A 449 17.81 24.47 -23.58
C ARG A 449 19.27 24.38 -24.07
N ALA A 450 19.54 23.49 -25.01
CA ALA A 450 20.86 23.36 -25.60
C ALA A 450 21.25 24.62 -26.38
N GLU A 451 20.32 25.23 -27.13
CA GLU A 451 20.56 26.49 -27.85
C GLU A 451 20.89 27.66 -26.90
N ASP A 452 20.21 27.74 -25.74
CA ASP A 452 20.54 28.72 -24.70
C ASP A 452 21.96 28.53 -24.14
N MET A 453 22.40 27.28 -23.98
CA MET A 453 23.78 26.97 -23.60
C MET A 453 24.75 27.38 -24.70
N MET A 454 24.41 27.17 -25.97
CA MET A 454 25.21 27.62 -27.12
C MET A 454 25.47 29.13 -27.11
N ALA A 455 24.49 29.93 -26.68
CA ALA A 455 24.66 31.37 -26.51
C ALA A 455 25.64 31.76 -25.37
N ASN A 456 25.95 30.84 -24.46
CA ASN A 456 26.80 31.04 -23.28
C ASN A 456 28.03 30.10 -23.27
N ALA A 457 28.46 29.64 -24.45
CA ALA A 457 29.54 28.65 -24.60
C ALA A 457 30.84 29.01 -23.86
N ASP A 458 31.13 30.31 -23.73
CA ASP A 458 32.33 30.82 -23.06
C ASP A 458 32.38 30.50 -21.55
N LYS A 459 31.23 30.24 -20.91
CA LYS A 459 31.13 29.89 -19.49
C LYS A 459 31.40 28.41 -19.20
N TYR A 460 31.34 27.56 -20.21
CA TYR A 460 31.45 26.10 -20.06
C TYR A 460 32.84 25.58 -20.44
N MET A 461 33.14 24.39 -19.94
CA MET A 461 34.36 23.65 -20.25
C MET A 461 34.35 23.11 -21.69
N PRO A 462 35.50 23.13 -22.40
CA PRO A 462 35.57 22.69 -23.79
C PRO A 462 35.48 21.16 -23.99
N ASP A 463 35.79 20.36 -22.97
CA ASP A 463 36.03 18.90 -23.11
C ASP A 463 34.83 18.09 -23.62
N HIS A 464 33.59 18.53 -23.34
CA HIS A 464 32.36 17.87 -23.76
C HIS A 464 31.47 18.75 -24.65
N TRP A 465 31.98 19.90 -25.07
CA TRP A 465 31.18 20.88 -25.78
C TRP A 465 30.79 20.38 -27.18
N GLN A 466 31.72 19.71 -27.86
CA GLN A 466 31.45 19.13 -29.18
C GLN A 466 30.37 18.04 -29.12
N ASP A 467 30.33 17.25 -28.04
CA ASP A 467 29.31 16.22 -27.86
C ASP A 467 27.90 16.84 -27.77
N LEU A 468 27.78 18.03 -27.17
CA LEU A 468 26.53 18.81 -27.12
C LEU A 468 26.15 19.37 -28.49
N GLU A 469 27.11 19.91 -29.24
CA GLU A 469 26.88 20.41 -30.61
C GLU A 469 26.38 19.29 -31.53
N ASP A 470 27.04 18.13 -31.51
CA ASP A 470 26.71 16.99 -32.35
C ASP A 470 25.32 16.41 -31.98
N ALA A 471 25.03 16.32 -30.67
CA ALA A 471 23.72 15.86 -30.19
C ALA A 471 22.60 16.85 -30.53
N LEU A 472 22.85 18.16 -30.47
CA LEU A 472 21.88 19.20 -30.84
C LEU A 472 21.56 19.15 -32.33
N ASP A 473 22.58 18.98 -33.18
CA ASP A 473 22.40 18.84 -34.62
C ASP A 473 21.63 17.57 -34.99
N ALA A 474 21.85 16.46 -34.26
CA ALA A 474 21.07 15.24 -34.43
C ALA A 474 19.61 15.42 -34.00
N ALA A 475 19.39 16.03 -32.83
CA ALA A 475 18.06 16.32 -32.29
C ALA A 475 17.24 17.21 -33.23
N LYS A 476 17.83 18.26 -33.81
CA LYS A 476 17.17 19.14 -34.79
C LYS A 476 16.73 18.39 -36.05
N LYS A 477 17.54 17.46 -36.55
CA LYS A 477 17.17 16.64 -37.72
C LYS A 477 15.94 15.79 -37.43
N VAL A 478 15.88 15.15 -36.25
CA VAL A 478 14.72 14.35 -35.83
C VAL A 478 13.49 15.25 -35.59
N ALA A 479 13.70 16.46 -35.08
CA ALA A 479 12.61 17.43 -34.89
C ALA A 479 11.98 17.85 -36.23
N GLU A 480 12.77 17.97 -37.30
CA GLU A 480 12.31 18.30 -38.65
C GLU A 480 11.80 17.08 -39.44
N ASP A 481 12.12 15.86 -39.02
CA ASP A 481 11.76 14.63 -39.72
C ASP A 481 10.28 14.28 -39.50
N GLY A 482 9.46 14.46 -40.53
CA GLY A 482 8.03 14.12 -40.52
C GLY A 482 7.74 12.63 -40.54
N ASP A 483 8.76 11.77 -40.67
CA ASP A 483 8.63 10.31 -40.55
C ASP A 483 9.15 9.77 -39.22
N ALA A 484 9.71 10.62 -38.35
CA ALA A 484 10.22 10.20 -37.05
C ALA A 484 9.12 9.65 -36.14
N MET A 485 9.29 8.41 -35.69
CA MET A 485 8.38 7.74 -34.76
C MET A 485 8.78 8.04 -33.31
N GLN A 486 7.95 7.65 -32.34
CA GLN A 486 8.19 7.95 -30.92
C GLN A 486 9.58 7.47 -30.44
N GLU A 487 10.03 6.29 -30.89
CA GLU A 487 11.34 5.76 -30.52
C GLU A 487 12.50 6.64 -31.01
N ASP A 488 12.41 7.18 -32.24
CA ASP A 488 13.42 8.08 -32.78
C ASP A 488 13.48 9.40 -32.00
N VAL A 489 12.30 9.94 -31.65
CA VAL A 489 12.16 11.18 -30.89
C VAL A 489 12.67 11.03 -29.46
N ASP A 490 12.29 9.95 -28.76
CA ASP A 490 12.73 9.65 -27.40
C ASP A 490 14.24 9.46 -27.34
N LYS A 491 14.82 8.74 -28.30
CA LYS A 491 16.25 8.54 -28.40
C LYS A 491 16.99 9.86 -28.60
N ALA A 492 16.53 10.71 -29.52
CA ALA A 492 17.13 12.00 -29.78
C ALA A 492 17.07 12.94 -28.56
N ALA A 493 15.93 12.95 -27.87
CA ALA A 493 15.75 13.74 -26.64
C ALA A 493 16.67 13.25 -25.51
N GLY A 494 16.77 11.94 -25.32
CA GLY A 494 17.66 11.33 -24.32
C GLY A 494 19.14 11.58 -24.60
N ASP A 495 19.59 11.42 -25.85
CA ASP A 495 20.97 11.67 -26.25
C ASP A 495 21.36 13.15 -26.02
N LEU A 496 20.48 14.09 -26.38
CA LEU A 496 20.71 15.51 -26.16
C LEU A 496 20.72 15.88 -24.67
N LEU A 497 19.78 15.35 -23.88
CA LEU A 497 19.75 15.59 -22.43
C LEU A 497 21.03 15.09 -21.75
N ASN A 498 21.54 13.92 -22.14
CA ASN A 498 22.80 13.40 -21.60
C ASN A 498 23.99 14.32 -21.94
N ALA A 499 24.05 14.85 -23.16
CA ALA A 499 25.08 15.80 -23.56
C ALA A 499 25.00 17.13 -22.79
N ILE A 500 23.78 17.61 -22.50
CA ILE A 500 23.56 18.78 -21.63
C ILE A 500 24.10 18.52 -20.21
N LEU A 501 23.79 17.36 -19.62
CA LEU A 501 24.19 17.01 -18.26
C LEU A 501 25.70 16.75 -18.11
N ALA A 502 26.39 16.43 -19.20
CA ALA A 502 27.84 16.27 -19.23
C ALA A 502 28.60 17.60 -19.11
N GLN A 503 27.96 18.75 -19.35
CA GLN A 503 28.62 20.05 -19.32
C GLN A 503 29.00 20.47 -17.90
N ARG A 504 30.10 21.20 -17.78
CA ARG A 504 30.58 21.80 -16.53
C ARG A 504 30.93 23.26 -16.73
N TYR A 505 30.67 24.09 -15.73
CA TYR A 505 31.14 25.47 -15.75
C TYR A 505 32.66 25.53 -15.54
N LYS A 506 33.29 26.56 -16.11
CA LYS A 506 34.67 26.93 -15.77
C LYS A 506 34.76 27.37 -14.31
N ALA A 507 35.89 27.13 -13.67
CA ALA A 507 36.17 27.68 -12.35
C ALA A 507 36.11 29.22 -12.38
N ASP A 508 35.51 29.83 -11.36
CA ASP A 508 35.47 31.28 -11.20
C ASP A 508 36.84 31.78 -10.72
N LYS A 509 37.46 32.65 -11.52
CA LYS A 509 38.79 33.22 -11.27
C LYS A 509 38.75 34.72 -10.97
N SER A 510 37.57 35.31 -10.84
CA SER A 510 37.40 36.76 -10.65
C SER A 510 38.18 37.30 -9.44
N ILE A 511 38.14 36.59 -8.32
CA ILE A 511 38.87 36.96 -7.10
C ILE A 511 40.39 36.86 -7.31
N LEU A 512 40.84 35.76 -7.93
CA LEU A 512 42.27 35.54 -8.22
C LEU A 512 42.81 36.59 -9.20
N GLU A 513 42.02 36.97 -10.21
CA GLU A 513 42.33 38.03 -11.15
C GLU A 513 42.50 39.38 -10.44
N GLY A 514 41.58 39.74 -9.55
CA GLY A 514 41.69 40.95 -8.73
C GLY A 514 42.95 40.97 -7.86
N LEU A 515 43.24 39.87 -7.15
CA LEU A 515 44.44 39.75 -6.32
C LEU A 515 45.74 39.81 -7.14
N LEU A 516 45.76 39.24 -8.34
CA LEU A 516 46.90 39.34 -9.24
C LEU A 516 47.15 40.78 -9.68
N ALA A 517 46.08 41.55 -9.96
CA ALA A 517 46.21 42.96 -10.29
C ALA A 517 46.74 43.79 -9.11
N GLU A 518 46.29 43.52 -7.88
CA GLU A 518 46.84 44.16 -6.68
C GLU A 518 48.31 43.81 -6.47
N ALA A 519 48.66 42.52 -6.60
CA ALA A 519 50.02 42.00 -6.41
C ALA A 519 51.05 42.67 -7.33
N GLU A 520 50.66 43.13 -8.52
CA GLU A 520 51.56 43.84 -9.45
C GLU A 520 51.97 45.24 -8.97
N THR A 521 51.19 45.82 -8.06
CA THR A 521 51.43 47.17 -7.52
C THR A 521 52.15 47.17 -6.17
N VAL A 522 52.38 45.99 -5.59
CA VAL A 522 52.97 45.86 -4.26
C VAL A 522 54.45 46.27 -4.26
N ASP A 523 54.78 47.28 -3.44
CA ASP A 523 56.18 47.67 -3.20
C ASP A 523 56.83 46.68 -2.22
N THR A 524 57.97 46.13 -2.64
CA THR A 524 58.75 45.16 -1.85
C THR A 524 59.95 45.81 -1.14
N THR A 525 60.10 47.13 -1.24
CA THR A 525 61.21 47.89 -0.65
C THR A 525 61.14 47.84 0.89
N GLY A 526 62.12 47.19 1.51
CA GLY A 526 62.23 47.06 2.98
C GLY A 526 61.71 45.75 3.56
N ALA A 527 61.10 44.88 2.75
CA ALA A 527 60.72 43.52 3.15
C ALA A 527 61.95 42.57 3.20
N SER A 528 61.86 41.49 4.00
CA SER A 528 62.94 40.50 4.10
C SER A 528 63.09 39.67 2.82
N GLU A 529 64.30 39.20 2.52
CA GLU A 529 64.56 38.36 1.32
C GLU A 529 63.69 37.10 1.30
N VAL A 530 63.38 36.52 2.47
CA VAL A 530 62.51 35.35 2.62
C VAL A 530 61.05 35.70 2.28
N ALA A 531 60.52 36.81 2.80
CA ALA A 531 59.14 37.23 2.51
C ALA A 531 58.94 37.57 1.02
N VAL A 532 59.93 38.23 0.40
CA VAL A 532 59.91 38.51 -1.05
C VAL A 532 59.98 37.22 -1.87
N ALA A 533 60.75 36.21 -1.45
CA ALA A 533 60.80 34.92 -2.12
C ALA A 533 59.47 34.14 -2.01
N THR A 534 58.83 34.15 -0.83
CA THR A 534 57.51 33.55 -0.62
C THR A 534 56.44 34.22 -1.50
N PHE A 535 56.40 35.55 -1.53
CA PHE A 535 55.50 36.31 -2.40
C PHE A 535 55.70 36.01 -3.88
N ARG A 536 56.95 35.97 -4.37
CA ARG A 536 57.23 35.61 -5.78
C ARG A 536 56.78 34.19 -6.13
N THR A 537 56.91 33.25 -5.20
CA THR A 537 56.46 31.86 -5.39
C THR A 537 54.93 31.81 -5.47
N ALA A 538 54.23 32.43 -4.51
CA ALA A 538 52.76 32.49 -4.51
C ALA A 538 52.22 33.18 -5.76
N LEU A 539 52.84 34.28 -6.20
CA LEU A 539 52.50 34.99 -7.44
C LEU A 539 52.69 34.11 -8.68
N ALA A 540 53.77 33.31 -8.74
CA ALA A 540 54.00 32.39 -9.84
C ALA A 540 52.93 31.28 -9.89
N THR A 541 52.57 30.71 -8.74
CA THR A 541 51.50 29.71 -8.63
C THR A 541 50.14 30.30 -9.02
N ALA A 542 49.79 31.48 -8.50
CA ALA A 542 48.56 32.18 -8.84
C ALA A 542 48.45 32.46 -10.34
N ARG A 543 49.54 32.88 -10.99
CA ARG A 543 49.58 33.05 -12.46
C ARG A 543 49.42 31.74 -13.22
N ALA A 544 50.00 30.65 -12.73
CA ALA A 544 49.85 29.33 -13.35
C ALA A 544 48.38 28.85 -13.28
N VAL A 545 47.73 29.00 -12.12
CA VAL A 545 46.32 28.68 -11.93
C VAL A 545 45.40 29.59 -12.76
N MET A 546 45.71 30.88 -12.86
CA MET A 546 44.97 31.82 -13.72
C MET A 546 45.03 31.40 -15.19
N ALA A 547 46.21 31.00 -15.67
CA ALA A 547 46.43 30.55 -17.05
C ALA A 547 45.85 29.16 -17.37
N ASP A 548 45.51 28.36 -16.36
CA ASP A 548 45.03 26.99 -16.55
C ASP A 548 43.57 26.96 -17.03
N ALA A 549 43.36 26.76 -18.33
CA ALA A 549 42.03 26.70 -18.92
C ALA A 549 41.28 25.38 -18.66
N THR A 550 41.90 24.39 -17.99
CA THR A 550 41.27 23.08 -17.72
C THR A 550 40.51 23.03 -16.40
N LEU A 551 40.54 24.09 -15.59
CA LEU A 551 39.89 24.11 -14.28
C LEU A 551 38.38 24.31 -14.42
N SER A 552 37.62 23.29 -14.03
CA SER A 552 36.16 23.35 -13.93
C SER A 552 35.72 23.81 -12.54
N GLU A 553 34.42 23.99 -12.35
CA GLU A 553 33.85 24.27 -11.03
C GLU A 553 34.18 23.22 -9.95
N ASP A 554 34.44 21.97 -10.34
CA ASP A 554 34.87 20.91 -9.41
C ASP A 554 36.29 21.16 -8.88
N ASP A 555 37.09 21.94 -9.61
CA ASP A 555 38.45 22.35 -9.24
C ASP A 555 38.50 23.71 -8.50
N GLN A 556 37.35 24.31 -8.17
CA GLN A 556 37.29 25.66 -7.58
C GLN A 556 38.20 25.81 -6.35
N ALA A 557 38.32 24.77 -5.53
CA ALA A 557 39.20 24.76 -4.36
C ALA A 557 40.67 25.09 -4.70
N LYS A 558 41.17 24.67 -5.87
CA LYS A 558 42.54 24.99 -6.31
C LYS A 558 42.71 26.48 -6.63
N VAL A 559 41.67 27.09 -7.19
CA VAL A 559 41.64 28.54 -7.48
C VAL A 559 41.60 29.33 -6.18
N ASP A 560 40.74 28.91 -5.24
CA ASP A 560 40.57 29.54 -3.93
C ASP A 560 41.85 29.42 -3.08
N GLU A 561 42.51 28.27 -3.08
CA GLU A 561 43.79 28.06 -2.40
C GLU A 561 44.91 28.94 -2.97
N ALA A 562 44.98 29.09 -4.29
CA ALA A 562 45.95 29.95 -4.93
C ALA A 562 45.70 31.44 -4.61
N ALA A 563 44.44 31.86 -4.58
CA ALA A 563 44.03 33.20 -4.17
C ALA A 563 44.41 33.47 -2.70
N ALA A 564 44.06 32.56 -1.79
CA ALA A 564 44.39 32.66 -0.38
C ALA A 564 45.92 32.71 -0.13
N ALA A 565 46.68 31.86 -0.82
CA ALA A 565 48.14 31.84 -0.72
C ALA A 565 48.79 33.13 -1.22
N LEU A 566 48.29 33.71 -2.33
CA LEU A 566 48.76 34.99 -2.85
C LEU A 566 48.47 36.12 -1.85
N LYS A 567 47.23 36.17 -1.33
CA LYS A 567 46.82 37.15 -0.32
C LYS A 567 47.69 37.08 0.95
N ALA A 568 47.86 35.89 1.52
CA ALA A 568 48.69 35.69 2.71
C ALA A 568 50.14 36.11 2.48
N ALA A 569 50.69 35.84 1.28
CA ALA A 569 52.05 36.25 0.94
C ALA A 569 52.17 37.77 0.75
N MET A 570 51.14 38.45 0.24
CA MET A 570 51.06 39.91 0.19
C MET A 570 51.03 40.52 1.60
N ASP A 571 50.19 40.00 2.49
CA ASP A 571 50.08 40.47 3.87
C ASP A 571 51.43 40.30 4.61
N GLY A 572 52.12 39.17 4.38
CA GLY A 572 53.44 38.87 4.93
C GLY A 572 54.59 39.78 4.48
N LEU A 573 54.42 40.58 3.41
CA LEU A 573 55.41 41.58 3.00
C LEU A 573 55.38 42.83 3.90
N THR A 574 54.25 43.12 4.54
CA THR A 574 54.06 44.30 5.39
C THR A 574 54.48 44.06 6.85
N ALA A 575 54.49 42.79 7.29
CA ALA A 575 54.94 42.37 8.62
C ALA A 575 56.47 42.24 8.65
N GLY A 576 57.18 43.35 8.82
CA GLY A 576 58.63 43.35 9.02
C GLY A 576 59.04 42.66 10.33
N GLY A 577 59.22 41.34 10.34
CA GLY A 577 59.87 40.62 11.44
C GLY A 577 59.60 39.12 11.51
N ALA A 578 60.67 38.33 11.34
CA ALA A 578 60.89 36.93 11.74
C ALA A 578 59.88 35.83 11.33
N PRO A 579 60.33 34.62 10.95
CA PRO A 579 59.45 33.54 10.51
C PRO A 579 58.76 32.92 11.73
N GLU A 580 57.48 33.24 11.95
CA GLU A 580 56.62 32.38 12.75
C GLU A 580 55.99 31.34 11.82
N THR A 581 56.25 30.08 12.14
CA THR A 581 55.50 28.93 11.63
C THR A 581 54.09 29.02 12.23
N THR A 582 53.20 29.73 11.57
CA THR A 582 51.79 29.75 11.95
C THR A 582 51.08 28.55 11.33
N ASP A 583 50.33 27.87 12.18
CA ASP A 583 49.32 26.90 11.83
C ASP A 583 48.48 27.32 10.62
N LYS A 584 48.02 26.29 9.90
CA LYS A 584 46.99 26.29 8.85
C LYS A 584 46.00 27.47 9.01
N PRO A 585 45.75 28.29 7.97
CA PRO A 585 44.75 29.33 8.06
C PRO A 585 43.38 28.70 8.23
N GLU A 586 42.64 29.12 9.27
CA GLU A 586 41.20 28.96 9.34
C GLU A 586 40.56 29.84 8.26
N ALA A 587 39.60 29.26 7.54
CA ALA A 587 38.78 29.94 6.55
C ALA A 587 37.94 31.03 7.24
N SER A 588 38.28 32.29 7.04
CA SER A 588 37.40 33.42 7.36
C SER A 588 37.03 34.18 6.09
N GLU A 589 35.72 34.41 6.00
CA GLU A 589 34.98 35.24 5.05
C GLU A 589 34.87 34.72 3.60
N LYS A 590 33.79 33.94 3.40
CA LYS A 590 33.13 33.72 2.11
C LYS A 590 32.73 35.09 1.52
N PRO A 591 33.24 35.50 0.34
CA PRO A 591 32.73 36.67 -0.35
C PRO A 591 31.32 36.40 -0.87
N GLU A 592 30.49 37.43 -0.89
CA GLU A 592 29.11 37.38 -1.38
C GLU A 592 29.08 36.83 -2.82
N THR A 593 28.16 35.88 -3.00
CA THR A 593 27.86 35.23 -4.27
C THR A 593 27.40 36.27 -5.29
N THR A 594 28.20 36.52 -6.33
CA THR A 594 27.62 36.88 -7.62
C THR A 594 26.86 35.68 -8.14
N ASP A 595 25.61 35.90 -8.59
CA ASP A 595 24.64 34.86 -8.97
C ASP A 595 25.27 33.73 -9.78
N LYS A 596 25.56 32.62 -9.07
CA LYS A 596 25.95 31.33 -9.66
C LYS A 596 24.67 30.49 -9.73
N PRO A 597 24.28 29.98 -10.90
CA PRO A 597 23.17 29.02 -11.00
C PRO A 597 23.38 27.86 -10.02
N GLN A 598 22.31 27.44 -9.35
CA GLN A 598 22.35 26.27 -8.46
C GLN A 598 22.96 25.07 -9.22
N ALA A 599 23.91 24.40 -8.56
CA ALA A 599 24.48 23.16 -9.05
C ALA A 599 23.35 22.15 -9.31
N THR A 600 23.33 21.58 -10.50
CA THR A 600 22.39 20.51 -10.86
C THR A 600 22.79 19.25 -10.10
N GLU A 601 21.99 18.85 -9.11
CA GLU A 601 22.18 17.54 -8.47
C GLU A 601 22.05 16.44 -9.52
N LYS A 602 23.07 15.58 -9.60
CA LYS A 602 23.05 14.37 -10.44
C LYS A 602 21.98 13.41 -9.88
N PRO A 603 20.97 12.99 -10.66
CA PRO A 603 20.07 11.94 -10.23
C PRO A 603 20.83 10.63 -9.98
N ALA A 604 20.48 9.92 -8.90
CA ALA A 604 21.02 8.60 -8.61
C ALA A 604 20.76 7.64 -9.78
N GLU A 605 21.74 6.79 -10.09
CA GLU A 605 21.71 5.82 -11.19
C GLU A 605 20.44 4.96 -11.19
N LYS A 606 19.49 5.28 -12.08
CA LYS A 606 18.64 4.31 -12.78
C LYS A 606 17.97 4.99 -13.98
N PRO A 607 18.13 4.51 -15.22
CA PRO A 607 17.24 4.95 -16.30
C PRO A 607 15.84 4.42 -15.97
N ALA A 608 14.86 5.31 -15.86
CA ALA A 608 13.47 4.91 -15.82
C ALA A 608 13.13 4.21 -17.15
N GLN A 609 12.51 3.04 -17.04
CA GLN A 609 12.06 2.26 -18.18
C GLN A 609 10.77 2.90 -18.72
N THR A 610 10.78 3.22 -20.02
CA THR A 610 9.66 3.57 -20.93
C THR A 610 8.37 4.09 -20.29
N GLY A 611 8.13 5.40 -20.36
CA GLY A 611 6.76 5.96 -20.30
C GLY A 611 6.50 7.20 -19.42
N ASP A 612 7.46 7.69 -18.63
CA ASP A 612 7.22 8.85 -17.75
C ASP A 612 7.88 10.14 -18.30
N SER A 613 7.31 10.68 -19.38
CA SER A 613 7.71 11.95 -20.00
C SER A 613 7.54 13.15 -19.05
N ALA A 614 6.66 13.03 -18.04
CA ALA A 614 6.37 14.10 -17.08
C ALA A 614 7.55 14.33 -16.12
N GLN A 615 8.22 13.26 -15.70
CA GLN A 615 9.41 13.37 -14.85
C GLN A 615 10.60 13.98 -15.59
N LEU A 616 10.80 13.61 -16.86
CA LEU A 616 11.83 14.25 -17.71
C LEU A 616 11.53 15.73 -17.97
N MET A 617 10.26 16.08 -18.24
CA MET A 617 9.84 17.48 -18.39
C MET A 617 10.08 18.30 -17.12
N LEU A 618 9.84 17.73 -15.93
CA LEU A 618 10.18 18.38 -14.64
C LEU A 618 11.67 18.66 -14.51
N TYR A 619 12.55 17.74 -14.93
CA TYR A 619 14.00 17.97 -14.90
C TYR A 619 14.44 19.04 -15.89
N VAL A 620 13.94 19.03 -17.13
CA VAL A 620 14.28 20.05 -18.13
C VAL A 620 13.74 21.43 -17.71
N ALA A 621 12.54 21.50 -17.14
CA ALA A 621 11.97 22.74 -16.59
C ALA A 621 12.75 23.26 -15.37
N ALA A 622 13.19 22.37 -14.47
CA ALA A 622 14.04 22.74 -13.32
C ALA A 622 15.41 23.29 -13.76
N LEU A 623 15.98 22.74 -14.84
CA LEU A 623 17.22 23.25 -15.45
C LEU A 623 17.04 24.65 -16.07
N GLY A 624 15.84 25.00 -16.54
CA GLY A 624 15.51 26.33 -17.06
C GLY A 624 15.35 27.41 -15.97
N ALA A 625 14.83 27.05 -14.80
CA ALA A 625 14.60 27.99 -13.69
C ALA A 625 15.91 28.51 -13.04
N ALA A 626 17.01 27.74 -13.13
CA ALA A 626 18.28 28.10 -12.51
C ALA A 626 19.05 29.25 -13.20
N VAL A 627 18.59 29.75 -14.36
CA VAL A 627 19.26 30.81 -15.14
C VAL A 627 18.59 32.19 -14.98
N VAL A 628 17.40 32.26 -14.36
CA VAL A 628 16.67 33.53 -14.14
C VAL A 628 16.87 34.10 -12.71
N ALA A 629 17.69 33.45 -11.89
CA ALA A 629 18.05 33.92 -10.54
C ALA A 629 19.49 34.43 -10.50
#